data_AF-A0A2R7JY09-F1
#
_entry.id   AF-A0A2R7JY09-F1
#
_cell.length_a   1.000
_cell.length_b   1.000
_cell.length_c   1.000
_cell.angle_alpha   90.00
_cell.angle_beta   90.00
_cell.angle_gamma   90.00
#
_symmetry.space_group_name_H-M   'P 1'
#
loop_
_entity.id
_entity.type
_entity.pdbx_description
1 polymer ?
#
loop_
_entity_poly.entity_id
_entity_poly.type
_entity_poly.pdbx_seq_one_letter_code
_entity_poly.pdbx_strand_id
1 'polypeptide(L)'
;MKIKNILIILSFILGLNTAFANDGWLNILNEGGNNKGIKCTEAIQNAIEKASKNGGGTIFFPAGEYLTGALKLKSNITIHLDSGALLKFSDNFDDF
;
A
#
# COMPACT_ATOMS: atom_id res chain seq x y z
N MET A 1 2.83 -32.52 38.02
CA MET A 1 2.46 -31.80 36.78
C MET A 1 3.58 -32.05 35.76
N LYS A 2 3.31 -32.76 34.67
CA LYS A 2 4.37 -33.29 33.77
C LYS A 2 4.92 -32.17 32.89
N ILE A 3 6.23 -32.18 32.59
CA ILE A 3 6.94 -31.18 31.77
C ILE A 3 6.27 -30.94 30.40
N LYS A 4 5.54 -31.95 29.91
CA LYS A 4 4.72 -31.91 28.70
C LYS A 4 3.59 -30.87 28.75
N ASN A 5 3.04 -30.57 29.93
CA ASN A 5 1.97 -29.57 30.10
C ASN A 5 2.53 -28.14 30.11
N ILE A 6 3.80 -27.94 30.50
CA ILE A 6 4.49 -26.64 30.45
C ILE A 6 4.88 -26.28 29.01
N LEU A 7 5.31 -27.25 28.20
CA LEU A 7 5.61 -27.04 26.78
C LEU A 7 4.38 -26.65 25.96
N ILE A 8 3.21 -27.22 26.25
CA ILE A 8 1.95 -26.89 25.54
C ILE A 8 1.50 -25.44 25.84
N ILE A 9 1.73 -24.96 27.06
CA ILE A 9 1.41 -23.57 27.46
C ILE A 9 2.39 -22.58 26.81
N LEU A 10 3.67 -22.95 26.67
CA LEU A 10 4.68 -22.10 26.04
C LEU A 10 4.43 -21.88 24.54
N SER A 11 3.94 -22.90 23.83
CA SER A 11 3.54 -22.79 22.42
C SER A 11 2.32 -21.91 22.20
N PHE A 12 1.45 -21.75 23.21
CA PHE A 12 0.26 -20.91 23.12
C PHE A 12 0.58 -19.42 23.29
N ILE A 13 1.67 -19.09 23.99
CA ILE A 13 2.12 -17.70 24.22
C ILE A 13 2.91 -17.14 23.03
N LEU A 14 3.55 -17.98 22.21
CA LEU A 14 4.25 -17.58 20.98
C LEU A 14 3.33 -17.50 19.74
N GLY A 15 2.06 -17.89 19.87
CA GLY A 15 1.07 -17.93 18.78
C GLY A 15 0.34 -16.61 18.51
N LEU A 16 0.62 -15.55 19.27
CA LEU A 16 0.14 -14.20 18.95
C LEU A 16 1.03 -13.62 17.85
N ASN A 17 0.80 -14.06 16.61
CA ASN A 17 1.20 -13.25 15.47
C ASN A 17 0.42 -11.94 15.60
N THR A 18 1.12 -10.88 15.98
CA THR A 18 0.64 -9.51 15.97
C THR A 18 0.02 -9.26 14.60
N ALA A 19 -1.30 -9.22 14.53
CA ALA A 19 -2.00 -8.58 13.43
C ALA A 19 -1.64 -7.10 13.52
N PHE A 20 -0.53 -6.73 12.88
CA PHE A 20 -0.22 -5.34 12.62
C PHE A 20 -1.36 -4.83 11.74
N ALA A 21 -2.33 -4.18 12.37
CA ALA A 21 -3.22 -3.28 11.66
C ALA A 21 -2.30 -2.24 11.01
N ASN A 22 -2.05 -2.39 9.71
CA ASN A 22 -1.58 -1.28 8.91
C ASN A 22 -2.64 -0.18 9.11
N ASP A 23 -2.24 1.05 9.43
CA ASP A 23 -3.14 2.20 9.64
C ASP A 23 -4.08 2.49 8.44
N GLY A 24 -3.97 1.71 7.36
CA GLY A 24 -4.64 1.86 6.09
C GLY A 24 -3.81 2.70 5.13
N TRP A 25 -2.84 3.48 5.62
CA TRP A 25 -2.13 4.48 4.84
C TRP A 25 -0.84 3.93 4.24
N LEU A 26 -0.71 4.03 2.92
CA LEU A 26 0.49 3.72 2.15
C LEU A 26 0.98 4.99 1.48
N ASN A 27 2.07 5.57 1.97
CA ASN A 27 2.72 6.69 1.30
C ASN A 27 3.39 6.19 0.02
N ILE A 28 2.99 6.75 -1.12
CA ILE A 28 3.45 6.29 -2.43
C ILE A 28 4.97 6.38 -2.60
N LEU A 29 5.63 7.33 -1.93
CA LEU A 29 7.10 7.46 -1.99
C LEU A 29 7.81 6.29 -1.28
N ASN A 30 7.17 5.67 -0.30
CA ASN A 30 7.71 4.48 0.37
C ASN A 30 7.46 3.20 -0.45
N GLU A 31 6.52 3.24 -1.40
CA GLU A 31 6.15 2.12 -2.27
C GLU A 31 6.85 2.20 -3.66
N GLY A 32 7.83 3.10 -3.81
CA GLY A 32 8.62 3.25 -5.04
C GLY A 32 8.07 4.28 -6.03
N GLY A 33 7.10 5.10 -5.62
CA GLY A 33 6.59 6.21 -6.41
C GLY A 33 7.60 7.35 -6.60
N ASN A 34 7.31 8.23 -7.56
CA ASN A 34 8.15 9.36 -7.90
C ASN A 34 7.31 10.64 -8.04
N ASN A 35 7.66 11.68 -7.27
CA ASN A 35 6.96 12.97 -7.27
C ASN A 35 7.66 14.06 -8.11
N LYS A 36 8.54 13.68 -9.02
CA LYS A 36 9.33 14.57 -9.89
C LYS A 36 8.91 14.49 -11.36
N GLY A 37 7.70 14.01 -11.65
CA GLY A 37 7.17 13.86 -13.01
C GLY A 37 7.72 12.66 -13.79
N ILE A 38 8.43 11.73 -13.13
CA ILE A 38 8.91 10.49 -13.75
C ILE A 38 7.82 9.42 -13.62
N LYS A 39 7.59 8.66 -14.70
CA LYS A 39 6.54 7.64 -14.74
C LYS A 39 6.75 6.59 -13.64
N CYS A 40 5.73 6.39 -12.80
CA CYS A 40 5.77 5.45 -11.67
C CYS A 40 4.50 4.58 -11.55
N THR A 41 3.86 4.26 -12.69
CA THR A 41 2.62 3.47 -12.78
C THR A 41 2.67 2.19 -11.96
N GLU A 42 3.75 1.42 -12.08
CA GLU A 42 3.89 0.12 -11.42
C GLU A 42 3.90 0.26 -9.90
N ALA A 43 4.60 1.26 -9.37
CA ALA A 43 4.62 1.53 -7.93
C ALA A 43 3.20 1.86 -7.40
N ILE A 44 2.46 2.69 -8.13
CA ILE A 44 1.09 3.06 -7.77
C ILE A 44 0.15 1.85 -7.83
N GLN A 45 0.24 1.05 -8.89
CA GLN A 45 -0.58 -0.14 -9.04
C GLN A 45 -0.27 -1.19 -7.97
N ASN A 46 1.01 -1.38 -7.64
CA ASN A 46 1.43 -2.29 -6.56
C ASN A 46 0.92 -1.82 -5.19
N ALA A 47 0.93 -0.52 -4.92
CA ALA A 47 0.37 0.05 -3.70
C ALA A 47 -1.15 -0.20 -3.59
N ILE A 48 -1.89 -0.06 -4.70
CA ILE A 48 -3.32 -0.38 -4.77
C ILE A 48 -3.57 -1.87 -4.49
N GLU A 49 -2.80 -2.77 -5.12
CA GLU A 49 -2.93 -4.22 -4.90
C GLU A 49 -2.59 -4.61 -3.46
N LYS A 50 -1.56 -3.98 -2.87
CA LYS A 50 -1.17 -4.19 -1.47
C LYS A 50 -2.27 -3.75 -0.51
N ALA A 51 -2.83 -2.55 -0.68
CA ALA A 51 -3.95 -2.06 0.13
C ALA A 51 -5.20 -2.95 -0.05
N SER A 52 -5.51 -3.37 -1.28
CA SER A 52 -6.65 -4.24 -1.55
C SER A 52 -6.52 -5.60 -0.86
N LYS A 53 -5.32 -6.21 -0.87
CA LYS A 53 -5.04 -7.48 -0.17
C LYS A 53 -5.22 -7.36 1.35
N ASN A 54 -5.06 -6.16 1.89
CA ASN A 54 -5.24 -5.87 3.31
C ASN A 54 -6.70 -5.51 3.67
N GLY A 55 -7.65 -5.66 2.73
CA GLY A 55 -9.07 -5.37 2.95
C GLY A 55 -9.49 -3.93 2.61
N GLY A 56 -8.55 -3.10 2.15
CA GLY A 56 -8.74 -1.69 1.83
C GLY A 56 -7.61 -0.82 2.34
N GLY A 57 -7.62 0.46 1.98
CA GLY A 57 -6.62 1.42 2.45
C GLY A 57 -6.62 2.73 1.68
N THR A 58 -5.77 3.64 2.13
CA THR A 58 -5.51 4.95 1.55
C THR A 58 -4.12 4.98 0.96
N ILE A 59 -4.00 5.25 -0.33
CA ILE A 59 -2.73 5.55 -0.97
C ILE A 59 -2.52 7.05 -0.88
N PHE A 60 -1.50 7.46 -0.13
CA PHE A 60 -1.18 8.85 0.17
C PHE A 60 -0.12 9.39 -0.79
N PHE A 61 -0.40 10.53 -1.41
CA PHE A 61 0.47 11.24 -2.32
C PHE A 61 0.84 12.59 -1.71
N PRO A 62 2.07 12.74 -1.18
CA PRO A 62 2.64 14.05 -0.82
C PRO A 62 2.68 15.03 -2.00
N ALA A 63 3.00 16.29 -1.73
CA ALA A 63 3.19 17.29 -2.79
C ALA A 63 4.22 16.85 -3.86
N GLY A 64 3.95 17.23 -5.11
CA GLY A 64 4.77 16.94 -6.29
C GLY A 64 3.99 16.34 -7.46
N GLU A 65 4.67 16.04 -8.55
CA GLU A 65 4.06 15.54 -9.80
C GLU A 65 4.32 14.04 -9.98
N TYR A 66 3.26 13.26 -10.13
CA TYR A 66 3.30 11.81 -10.29
C TYR A 66 2.79 11.46 -11.69
N LEU A 67 3.72 11.13 -12.60
CA LEU A 67 3.35 10.64 -13.93
C LEU A 67 2.97 9.17 -13.84
N THR A 68 1.81 8.80 -14.40
CA THR A 68 1.29 7.43 -14.39
C THR A 68 0.58 7.08 -15.69
N GLY A 69 0.57 5.80 -16.05
CA GLY A 69 -0.37 5.25 -17.03
C GLY A 69 -1.73 4.96 -16.37
N ALA A 70 -2.54 4.14 -17.03
CA ALA A 70 -3.82 3.71 -16.49
C ALA A 70 -3.65 2.95 -15.15
N LEU A 71 -4.55 3.23 -14.20
CA LEU A 71 -4.61 2.59 -12.88
C LEU A 71 -5.90 1.79 -12.75
N LYS A 72 -5.78 0.54 -12.31
CA LYS A 72 -6.92 -0.34 -12.02
C LYS A 72 -7.22 -0.28 -10.53
N LEU A 73 -8.22 0.52 -10.17
CA LEU A 73 -8.69 0.61 -8.78
C LEU A 73 -9.38 -0.69 -8.33
N LYS A 74 -9.40 -0.90 -7.02
CA LYS A 74 -10.08 -2.01 -6.35
C LYS A 74 -11.09 -1.45 -5.34
N SER A 75 -11.96 -2.32 -4.83
CA SER A 75 -12.87 -1.96 -3.74
C SER A 75 -12.11 -1.50 -2.50
N ASN A 76 -12.69 -0.55 -1.76
CA ASN A 76 -12.17 -0.03 -0.49
C ASN A 76 -10.81 0.68 -0.59
N ILE A 77 -10.47 1.23 -1.76
CA ILE A 77 -9.26 2.03 -1.97
C ILE A 77 -9.60 3.51 -2.00
N THR A 78 -8.87 4.29 -1.21
CA THR A 78 -8.88 5.75 -1.24
C THR A 78 -7.57 6.25 -1.86
N ILE A 79 -7.67 7.18 -2.81
CA ILE A 79 -6.51 7.94 -3.30
C ILE A 79 -6.54 9.29 -2.59
N HIS A 80 -5.54 9.58 -1.77
CA HIS A 80 -5.43 10.84 -1.04
C HIS A 80 -4.29 11.68 -1.62
N LEU A 81 -4.66 12.78 -2.29
CA LEU A 81 -3.72 13.76 -2.82
C LEU A 81 -3.60 14.91 -1.82
N ASP A 82 -2.42 15.09 -1.26
CA ASP A 82 -2.14 16.24 -0.38
C ASP A 82 -2.09 17.54 -1.18
N SER A 83 -2.13 18.68 -0.50
CA SER A 83 -1.99 19.99 -1.13
C SER A 83 -0.70 20.05 -1.97
N GLY A 84 -0.84 20.41 -3.25
CA GLY A 84 0.28 20.47 -4.20
C GLY A 84 0.68 19.12 -4.81
N ALA A 85 -0.06 18.03 -4.55
CA ALA A 85 0.10 16.78 -5.28
C ALA A 85 -0.66 16.83 -6.62
N LEU A 86 0.01 16.43 -7.70
CA LEU A 86 -0.55 16.31 -9.04
C LEU A 86 -0.37 14.86 -9.52
N LEU A 87 -1.49 14.15 -9.66
CA LEU A 87 -1.51 12.84 -10.32
C LEU A 87 -1.80 13.04 -11.80
N LYS A 88 -0.79 12.86 -12.64
CA LYS A 88 -0.83 13.15 -14.08
C LYS A 88 -0.81 11.86 -14.89
N PHE A 89 -1.82 11.69 -15.74
CA PHE A 89 -1.87 10.56 -16.66
C PHE A 89 -1.00 10.82 -17.90
N SER A 90 -0.33 9.76 -18.37
CA SER A 90 0.48 9.73 -19.59
C SER A 90 -0.37 10.11 -20.81
N ASP A 91 0.24 10.75 -21.79
CA ASP A 91 -0.34 11.02 -23.11
C ASP A 91 0.06 9.96 -24.15
N ASN A 92 0.93 9.00 -23.77
CA ASN A 92 1.27 7.88 -24.62
C ASN A 92 0.12 6.87 -24.67
N PHE A 93 -0.36 6.56 -25.87
CA PHE A 93 -1.42 5.59 -26.10
C PHE A 93 -1.09 4.19 -25.56
N ASP A 94 0.19 3.78 -25.59
CA ASP A 94 0.64 2.46 -25.12
C ASP A 94 0.52 2.29 -23.58
N ASP A 95 0.22 3.36 -22.85
CA ASP A 95 0.08 3.35 -21.38
C ASP A 95 -1.39 3.14 -20.89
N PHE A 96 -2.35 2.87 -21.80
CA PHE A 96 -3.79 2.68 -21.51
C PHE A 96 -4.30 1.28 -21.87
#